data_AF-A0A9E4TCX3-F1
#
_entry.id   AF-A0A9E4TCX3-F1
#
_cell.length_a   1.000
_cell.length_b   1.000
_cell.length_c   1.000
_cell.angle_alpha   90.00
_cell.angle_beta   90.00
_cell.angle_gamma   90.00
#
_symmetry.space_group_name_H-M   'P 1'
#
loop_
_entity.id
_entity.type
_entity.pdbx_description
1 polymer ?
#
loop_
_entity_poly.entity_id
_entity_poly.type
_entity_poly.pdbx_seq_one_letter_code
_entity_poly.pdbx_strand_id
1 'polypeptide(L)'
;MSTSDQQAGKWGSLELVSAPQVEAGELASIHLRFVAGGAGLFPGGIVSIDTNSDSDWAPPQLGDASADGYLKVTPPAGRAVSVHTPDHKSIVITLQSGELKSGESIDIVLGDRSGGGGGLRAQTFYEPRRNFLCEVDPTGDGTHGSAEMAVLRIAGGNAESLSAIAPSDIEVGSSFALLLKAEDRWGNPAERYRGTVEVSAPGLILPDGNSLAFDEEDAGVRRIDGAVFTEAGATRIDLEDAQNGLSASSNQVRITQELPALKLFWGDPHSGQIADASKIGDYFTYAKEVSGLDFAGYQRNDSAHSTDDYDVQQVQEKAFHEPGRFVPLPGFEWSGNLAAGGHHNVYFSRFDLPMKRWNGADRLGRPDETDLPHVRDLHDYYRGTDTVITPHVGGQHADLQFHDPTLEPAVEVTS
;
A
#
# COMPACT_ATOMS: atom_id res chain seq x y z
N MET A 1 20.80 25.37 2.22
CA MET A 1 19.36 25.08 2.36
C MET A 1 18.84 24.95 0.96
N SER A 2 18.32 23.79 0.60
CA SER A 2 17.72 23.54 -0.72
C SER A 2 16.48 24.43 -0.89
N THR A 3 15.99 24.55 -2.13
CA THR A 3 14.72 25.24 -2.43
C THR A 3 13.52 24.59 -1.73
N SER A 4 13.58 23.31 -1.39
CA SER A 4 12.56 22.60 -0.61
C SER A 4 12.56 23.00 0.87
N ASP A 5 13.73 23.13 1.50
CA ASP A 5 13.85 23.55 2.92
C ASP A 5 13.31 24.99 3.12
N GLN A 6 13.50 25.85 2.11
CA GLN A 6 12.99 27.23 2.14
C GLN A 6 11.47 27.31 1.94
N GLN A 7 10.87 26.39 1.19
CA GLN A 7 9.42 26.30 1.02
C GLN A 7 8.74 25.73 2.26
N ALA A 8 9.29 24.68 2.87
CA ALA A 8 8.81 24.12 4.13
C ALA A 8 8.77 25.18 5.25
N GLY A 9 9.85 25.94 5.43
CA GLY A 9 9.89 27.02 6.43
C GLY A 9 8.87 28.15 6.18
N LYS A 10 8.39 28.32 4.95
CA LYS A 10 7.34 29.31 4.62
C LYS A 10 5.96 28.83 5.07
N TRP A 11 5.61 27.58 4.81
CA TRP A 11 4.25 27.07 5.02
C TRP A 11 4.07 26.43 6.42
N GLY A 12 5.15 25.94 7.02
CA GLY A 12 5.16 25.40 8.38
C GLY A 12 5.40 23.90 8.40
N SER A 13 4.99 23.26 9.49
CA SER A 13 5.13 21.81 9.69
C SER A 13 3.89 21.21 10.34
N LEU A 14 3.62 19.96 10.04
CA LEU A 14 2.70 19.09 10.77
C LEU A 14 3.54 18.07 11.54
N GLU A 15 3.60 18.23 12.85
CA GLU A 15 4.38 17.37 13.73
C GLU A 15 3.53 16.23 14.27
N LEU A 16 4.06 15.01 14.29
CA LEU A 16 3.49 13.91 15.05
C LEU A 16 4.00 13.97 16.49
N VAL A 17 3.13 14.35 17.42
CA VAL A 17 3.45 14.54 18.85
C VAL A 17 3.25 13.26 19.66
N SER A 18 2.29 12.42 19.26
CA SER A 18 2.08 11.10 19.85
C SER A 18 3.17 10.10 19.43
N ALA A 19 3.09 8.86 19.92
CA ALA A 19 3.98 7.79 19.48
C ALA A 19 3.98 7.66 17.95
N PRO A 20 5.13 7.41 17.31
CA PRO A 20 5.26 7.36 15.85
C PRO A 20 4.74 6.06 15.24
N GLN A 21 4.10 5.21 16.04
CA GLN A 21 3.57 3.92 15.62
C GLN A 21 2.27 3.61 16.34
N VAL A 22 1.36 2.98 15.61
CA VAL A 22 0.15 2.33 16.13
C VAL A 22 0.02 0.90 15.58
N GLU A 23 -0.78 0.09 16.25
CA GLU A 23 -1.16 -1.25 15.80
C GLU A 23 -2.38 -1.21 14.86
N ALA A 24 -2.38 -2.10 13.88
CA ALA A 24 -3.48 -2.27 12.95
C ALA A 24 -4.79 -2.59 13.70
N GLY A 25 -5.82 -1.77 13.45
CA GLY A 25 -7.13 -1.90 14.08
C GLY A 25 -7.22 -1.47 15.55
N GLU A 26 -6.15 -0.95 16.16
CA GLU A 26 -6.24 -0.46 17.55
C GLU A 26 -7.10 0.80 17.66
N LEU A 27 -7.73 1.02 18.80
CA LEU A 27 -8.25 2.34 19.14
C LEU A 27 -7.07 3.20 19.58
N ALA A 28 -6.69 4.18 18.75
CA ALA A 28 -5.54 5.06 18.98
C ALA A 28 -5.97 6.50 19.27
N SER A 29 -5.07 7.26 19.91
CA SER A 29 -5.17 8.72 20.02
C SER A 29 -3.96 9.32 19.31
N ILE A 30 -4.14 9.81 18.09
CA ILE A 30 -3.05 10.41 17.29
C ILE A 30 -3.04 11.91 17.54
N HIS A 31 -1.92 12.42 18.05
CA HIS A 31 -1.73 13.84 18.30
C HIS A 31 -0.83 14.42 17.21
N LEU A 32 -1.44 15.24 16.36
CA LEU A 32 -0.77 16.07 15.37
C LEU A 32 -0.70 17.52 15.86
N ARG A 33 0.36 18.23 15.51
CA ARG A 33 0.50 19.67 15.77
C ARG A 33 0.88 20.38 14.49
N PHE A 34 -0.02 21.24 14.02
CA PHE A 34 0.35 22.18 12.96
C PHE A 34 1.10 23.35 13.59
N VAL A 35 2.30 23.66 13.08
CA VAL A 35 3.11 24.82 13.46
C VAL A 35 3.18 25.77 12.26
N ALA A 36 2.70 26.99 12.43
CA ALA A 36 2.65 27.96 11.34
C ALA A 36 4.06 28.36 10.86
N GLY A 37 4.26 28.36 9.54
CA GLY A 37 5.49 28.84 8.91
C GLY A 37 5.57 30.36 8.83
N GLY A 38 6.55 30.86 8.07
CA GLY A 38 6.77 32.29 7.83
C GLY A 38 5.59 33.02 7.19
N ALA A 39 4.70 32.32 6.49
CA ALA A 39 3.48 32.88 5.92
C ALA A 39 2.40 33.21 6.97
N GLY A 40 2.45 32.57 8.14
CA GLY A 40 1.39 32.67 9.16
C GLY A 40 0.04 32.08 8.71
N LEU A 41 -0.99 32.31 9.51
CA LEU A 41 -2.39 31.98 9.19
C LEU A 41 -3.28 33.13 9.67
N PHE A 42 -4.13 33.65 8.77
CA PHE A 42 -5.01 34.79 9.02
C PHE A 42 -6.48 34.37 9.04
N PRO A 43 -7.42 35.22 9.49
CA PRO A 43 -8.84 34.89 9.41
C PRO A 43 -9.26 34.54 7.98
N GLY A 44 -9.93 33.39 7.81
CA GLY A 44 -10.24 32.80 6.51
C GLY A 44 -9.19 31.81 6.01
N GLY A 45 -7.97 31.84 6.56
CA GLY A 45 -6.91 30.91 6.23
C GLY A 45 -7.24 29.46 6.60
N ILE A 46 -6.76 28.54 5.77
CA ILE A 46 -7.11 27.12 5.77
C ILE A 46 -5.85 26.27 5.97
N VAL A 47 -5.96 25.27 6.83
CA VAL A 47 -5.04 24.14 6.92
C VAL A 47 -5.81 22.88 6.54
N SER A 48 -5.38 22.19 5.49
CA SER A 48 -5.96 20.93 5.04
C SER A 48 -4.97 19.80 5.31
N ILE A 49 -5.44 18.75 5.98
CA ILE A 49 -4.67 17.55 6.27
C ILE A 49 -5.34 16.37 5.59
N ASP A 50 -4.60 15.62 4.79
CA ASP A 50 -5.09 14.46 4.04
C ASP A 50 -4.08 13.30 4.05
N THR A 51 -4.50 12.13 3.56
CA THR A 51 -3.65 10.95 3.42
C THR A 51 -3.67 10.43 1.99
N ASN A 52 -2.53 9.94 1.54
CA ASN A 52 -2.31 9.41 0.19
C ASN A 52 -2.63 7.91 0.04
N SER A 53 -3.23 7.31 1.06
CA SER A 53 -3.58 5.88 1.11
C SER A 53 -5.09 5.69 1.19
N ASP A 54 -5.62 4.75 0.40
CA ASP A 54 -6.91 4.11 0.70
C ASP A 54 -6.83 3.43 2.06
N SER A 55 -7.95 3.42 2.78
CA SER A 55 -7.92 3.16 4.21
C SER A 55 -9.30 2.85 4.74
N ASP A 56 -9.43 1.78 5.51
CA ASP A 56 -10.64 1.45 6.26
C ASP A 56 -10.68 2.15 7.64
N TRP A 57 -9.68 2.98 7.97
CA TRP A 57 -9.61 3.79 9.19
C TRP A 57 -10.94 4.46 9.53
N ALA A 58 -11.35 4.41 10.80
CA ALA A 58 -12.67 4.92 11.20
C ALA A 58 -12.81 6.43 10.93
N PRO A 59 -13.99 6.93 10.56
CA PRO A 59 -14.18 8.35 10.35
C PRO A 59 -14.11 9.11 11.68
N PRO A 60 -13.38 10.24 11.76
CA PRO A 60 -13.42 11.11 12.92
C PRO A 60 -14.80 11.80 13.06
N GLN A 61 -15.15 12.21 14.29
CA GLN A 61 -16.39 12.92 14.57
C GLN A 61 -16.17 14.12 15.52
N LEU A 62 -17.01 15.15 15.41
CA LEU A 62 -16.90 16.42 16.16
C LEU A 62 -18.03 16.62 17.18
N GLY A 63 -18.99 15.69 17.26
CA GLY A 63 -20.28 15.91 17.93
C GLY A 63 -20.36 15.43 19.37
N ASP A 64 -19.60 14.41 19.76
CA ASP A 64 -19.68 13.79 21.10
C ASP A 64 -18.29 13.47 21.64
N ALA A 65 -17.81 14.27 22.59
CA ALA A 65 -16.50 14.08 23.22
C ALA A 65 -16.38 12.80 24.07
N SER A 66 -17.51 12.17 24.42
CA SER A 66 -17.54 10.93 25.21
C SER A 66 -17.58 9.66 24.36
N ALA A 67 -17.81 9.79 23.05
CA ALA A 67 -17.83 8.68 22.10
C ALA A 67 -16.45 8.46 21.44
N ASP A 68 -16.27 7.29 20.85
CA ASP A 68 -15.12 6.98 20.02
C ASP A 68 -14.98 7.93 18.82
N GLY A 69 -13.75 8.06 18.33
CA GLY A 69 -13.42 8.84 17.15
C GLY A 69 -13.53 10.36 17.31
N TYR A 70 -13.65 10.87 18.54
CA TYR A 70 -13.72 12.32 18.75
C TYR A 70 -12.46 13.03 18.23
N LEU A 71 -12.66 14.00 17.34
CA LEU A 71 -11.62 14.88 16.81
C LEU A 71 -11.62 16.18 17.60
N LYS A 72 -10.52 16.45 18.28
CA LYS A 72 -10.34 17.68 19.07
C LYS A 72 -9.31 18.57 18.41
N VAL A 73 -9.69 19.81 18.10
CA VAL A 73 -8.78 20.83 17.58
C VAL A 73 -8.72 21.99 18.56
N THR A 74 -7.52 22.33 19.00
CA THR A 74 -7.28 23.37 20.02
C THR A 74 -6.33 24.42 19.46
N PRO A 75 -6.84 25.61 19.07
CA PRO A 75 -5.98 26.72 18.66
C PRO A 75 -5.40 27.45 19.89
N PRO A 76 -4.42 28.37 19.71
CA PRO A 76 -3.92 29.18 20.81
C PRO A 76 -5.01 30.06 21.43
N ALA A 77 -4.81 30.44 22.70
CA ALA A 77 -5.78 31.24 23.43
C ALA A 77 -6.18 32.53 22.66
N GLY A 78 -7.49 32.81 22.65
CA GLY A 78 -8.06 33.97 21.95
C GLY A 78 -8.23 33.80 20.43
N ARG A 79 -7.98 32.61 19.88
CA ARG A 79 -8.32 32.26 18.49
C ARG A 79 -9.49 31.28 18.47
N ALA A 80 -10.25 31.32 17.38
CA ALA A 80 -11.30 30.36 17.09
C ALA A 80 -11.02 29.71 15.73
N VAL A 81 -11.38 28.44 15.60
CA VAL A 81 -11.30 27.69 14.34
C VAL A 81 -12.63 27.01 14.06
N SER A 82 -12.93 26.79 12.79
CA SER A 82 -13.94 25.83 12.35
C SER A 82 -13.23 24.59 11.81
N VAL A 83 -13.82 23.42 12.06
CA VAL A 83 -13.28 22.14 11.60
C VAL A 83 -14.32 21.46 10.73
N HIS A 84 -13.88 20.91 9.61
CA HIS A 84 -14.70 20.13 8.68
C HIS A 84 -13.94 18.89 8.26
N THR A 85 -14.65 17.77 8.11
CA THR A 85 -14.11 16.49 7.62
C THR A 85 -14.86 16.17 6.33
N PRO A 86 -14.35 16.61 5.16
CA PRO A 86 -15.07 16.45 3.88
C PRO A 86 -15.38 15.00 3.55
N ASP A 87 -14.48 14.11 3.95
CA ASP A 87 -14.57 12.67 3.78
C ASP A 87 -13.90 11.96 4.97
N HIS A 88 -13.58 10.67 4.81
CA HIS A 88 -12.96 9.84 5.84
C HIS A 88 -11.44 9.97 5.93
N LYS A 89 -10.80 10.74 5.03
CA LYS A 89 -9.34 10.88 4.90
C LYS A 89 -8.84 12.29 5.18
N SER A 90 -9.71 13.29 5.11
CA SER A 90 -9.32 14.70 5.15
C SER A 90 -9.92 15.46 6.33
N ILE A 91 -9.13 16.40 6.86
CA ILE A 91 -9.49 17.35 7.90
C ILE A 91 -9.16 18.74 7.38
N VAL A 92 -10.14 19.66 7.44
CA VAL A 92 -9.98 21.05 7.04
C VAL A 92 -10.23 21.93 8.25
N ILE A 93 -9.25 22.77 8.59
CA ILE A 93 -9.29 23.70 9.71
C ILE A 93 -9.22 25.12 9.15
N THR A 94 -10.25 25.93 9.41
CA THR A 94 -10.25 27.34 9.00
C THR A 94 -10.11 28.22 10.23
N LEU A 95 -9.15 29.15 10.21
CA LEU A 95 -9.01 30.14 11.27
C LEU A 95 -10.13 31.18 11.16
N GLN A 96 -10.93 31.32 12.20
CA GLN A 96 -12.09 32.23 12.23
C GLN A 96 -11.75 33.58 12.87
N SER A 97 -10.83 33.61 13.84
CA SER A 97 -10.45 34.84 14.53
C SER A 97 -9.00 34.84 15.01
N GLY A 98 -8.41 36.04 15.05
CA GLY A 98 -7.00 36.26 15.37
C GLY A 98 -6.08 35.88 14.22
N GLU A 99 -4.78 35.81 14.50
CA GLU A 99 -3.74 35.36 13.57
C GLU A 99 -2.86 34.32 14.28
N LEU A 100 -2.29 33.39 13.52
CA LEU A 100 -1.16 32.57 13.94
C LEU A 100 0.10 33.12 13.29
N LYS A 101 1.03 33.55 14.13
CA LYS A 101 2.38 33.94 13.73
C LYS A 101 3.24 32.72 13.56
N SER A 102 4.35 32.88 12.83
CA SER A 102 5.34 31.83 12.67
C SER A 102 5.77 31.26 14.04
N GLY A 103 5.72 29.93 14.16
CA GLY A 103 6.00 29.18 15.38
C GLY A 103 4.82 29.01 16.34
N GLU A 104 3.68 29.69 16.13
CA GLU A 104 2.44 29.39 16.85
C GLU A 104 1.76 28.16 16.25
N SER A 105 1.01 27.42 17.07
CA SER A 105 0.53 26.09 16.69
C SER A 105 -0.94 25.82 16.99
N ILE A 106 -1.52 24.88 16.24
CA ILE A 106 -2.84 24.29 16.51
C ILE A 106 -2.62 22.82 16.87
N ASP A 107 -3.10 22.40 18.04
CA ASP A 107 -3.09 21.00 18.45
C ASP A 107 -4.31 20.27 17.88
N ILE A 108 -4.09 19.10 17.27
CA ILE A 108 -5.09 18.31 16.56
C ILE A 108 -5.00 16.87 17.09
N VAL A 109 -6.04 16.40 17.77
CA VAL A 109 -6.07 15.07 18.37
C VAL A 109 -7.18 14.25 17.72
N LEU A 110 -6.79 13.25 16.94
CA LEU A 110 -7.66 12.25 16.35
C LEU A 110 -7.88 11.12 17.36
N GLY A 111 -9.13 10.90 17.76
CA GLY A 111 -9.44 9.93 18.82
C GLY A 111 -9.11 10.44 20.21
N ASP A 112 -9.41 11.72 20.49
CA ASP A 112 -9.20 12.31 21.81
C ASP A 112 -10.00 11.55 22.88
N ARG A 113 -9.31 11.17 23.96
CA ARG A 113 -9.87 10.39 25.06
C ARG A 113 -10.31 11.23 26.25
N SER A 114 -10.16 12.56 26.19
CA SER A 114 -10.33 13.42 27.37
C SER A 114 -11.79 13.52 27.85
N GLY A 115 -12.75 13.24 26.99
CA GLY A 115 -14.18 13.15 27.34
C GLY A 115 -14.67 11.74 27.68
N GLY A 116 -13.81 10.71 27.62
CA GLY A 116 -14.14 9.33 28.00
C GLY A 116 -14.19 8.30 26.87
N GLY A 117 -14.07 8.73 25.60
CA GLY A 117 -14.01 7.82 24.44
C GLY A 117 -12.75 6.92 24.44
N GLY A 118 -12.82 5.79 23.74
CA GLY A 118 -11.75 4.79 23.64
C GLY A 118 -10.64 5.14 22.65
N GLY A 119 -10.86 6.11 21.75
CA GLY A 119 -9.93 6.52 20.71
C GLY A 119 -10.56 6.43 19.32
N LEU A 120 -9.75 6.55 18.27
CA LEU A 120 -10.14 6.36 16.88
C LEU A 120 -9.52 5.06 16.35
N ARG A 121 -10.33 4.19 15.75
CA ARG A 121 -9.83 2.91 15.22
C ARG A 121 -8.90 3.15 14.04
N ALA A 122 -7.66 2.69 14.16
CA ALA A 122 -6.68 2.64 13.07
C ALA A 122 -7.13 1.71 11.93
N GLN A 123 -6.51 1.87 10.76
CA GLN A 123 -6.75 0.96 9.64
C GLN A 123 -6.33 -0.47 10.01
N THR A 124 -6.93 -1.46 9.37
CA THR A 124 -6.73 -2.88 9.71
C THR A 124 -5.52 -3.52 9.05
N PHE A 125 -4.78 -2.77 8.23
CA PHE A 125 -3.63 -3.28 7.50
C PHE A 125 -2.37 -2.47 7.74
N TYR A 126 -1.25 -3.17 7.66
CA TYR A 126 0.10 -2.65 7.78
C TYR A 126 0.38 -1.53 6.78
N GLU A 127 1.06 -0.49 7.24
CA GLU A 127 1.61 0.55 6.37
C GLU A 127 2.87 1.13 7.01
N PRO A 128 4.04 1.00 6.37
CA PRO A 128 5.30 1.43 6.97
C PRO A 128 5.38 2.96 7.11
N ARG A 129 4.66 3.69 6.24
CA ARG A 129 4.65 5.16 6.17
C ARG A 129 3.26 5.67 5.82
N ARG A 130 2.40 5.89 6.81
CA ARG A 130 1.15 6.65 6.60
C ARG A 130 1.45 8.14 6.66
N ASN A 131 1.31 8.82 5.53
CA ASN A 131 1.61 10.24 5.42
C ASN A 131 0.36 11.05 5.77
N PHE A 132 0.51 12.05 6.64
CA PHE A 132 -0.45 13.13 6.84
C PHE A 132 0.08 14.35 6.10
N LEU A 133 -0.34 14.49 4.85
CA LEU A 133 -0.03 15.63 4.01
C LEU A 133 -0.70 16.88 4.60
N CYS A 134 -0.09 18.05 4.43
CA CYS A 134 -0.55 19.28 5.05
C CYS A 134 -0.41 20.45 4.08
N GLU A 135 -1.53 20.92 3.55
CA GLU A 135 -1.60 22.10 2.68
C GLU A 135 -2.09 23.32 3.47
N VAL A 136 -1.44 24.46 3.24
CA VAL A 136 -1.72 25.71 3.94
C VAL A 136 -2.07 26.79 2.94
N ASP A 137 -3.28 27.35 3.06
CA ASP A 137 -3.70 28.61 2.44
C ASP A 137 -3.79 29.68 3.54
N PRO A 138 -2.79 30.58 3.67
CA PRO A 138 -2.72 31.52 4.78
C PRO A 138 -3.92 32.48 4.89
N THR A 139 -4.62 32.75 3.78
CA THR A 139 -5.66 33.79 3.73
C THR A 139 -7.03 33.30 3.25
N GLY A 140 -7.10 32.08 2.71
CA GLY A 140 -8.31 31.51 2.11
C GLY A 140 -8.61 32.04 0.71
N ASP A 141 -7.59 32.57 0.01
CA ASP A 141 -7.74 33.15 -1.34
C ASP A 141 -7.38 32.19 -2.48
N GLY A 142 -6.99 30.95 -2.14
CA GLY A 142 -6.52 29.92 -3.06
C GLY A 142 -5.01 29.89 -3.26
N THR A 143 -4.25 30.82 -2.67
CA THR A 143 -2.78 30.78 -2.71
C THR A 143 -2.25 29.85 -1.61
N HIS A 144 -1.96 28.61 -1.95
CA HIS A 144 -1.53 27.60 -0.99
C HIS A 144 -0.11 27.06 -1.23
N GLY A 145 0.38 26.27 -0.27
CA GLY A 145 1.51 25.38 -0.45
C GLY A 145 1.69 24.40 0.71
N SER A 146 2.59 23.44 0.49
CA SER A 146 2.80 22.31 1.38
C SER A 146 3.65 22.66 2.60
N ALA A 147 3.14 22.36 3.79
CA ALA A 147 3.92 22.26 5.01
C ALA A 147 4.66 20.92 5.07
N GLU A 148 5.64 20.79 5.97
CA GLU A 148 6.25 19.47 6.25
C GLU A 148 5.18 18.50 6.77
N MET A 149 5.16 17.28 6.23
CA MET A 149 4.16 16.27 6.58
C MET A 149 4.52 15.52 7.87
N ALA A 150 3.51 14.98 8.55
CA ALA A 150 3.72 13.98 9.59
C ALA A 150 3.68 12.57 8.97
N VAL A 151 4.45 11.64 9.53
CA VAL A 151 4.46 10.23 9.13
C VAL A 151 4.20 9.35 10.33
N LEU A 152 3.20 8.48 10.24
CA LEU A 152 2.85 7.49 11.25
C LEU A 152 3.08 6.08 10.69
N ARG A 153 3.66 5.19 11.49
CA ARG A 153 3.77 3.77 11.14
C ARG A 153 2.58 2.97 11.65
N ILE A 154 2.10 2.03 10.85
CA ILE A 154 1.04 1.09 11.24
C ILE A 154 1.64 -0.30 11.19
N ALA A 155 1.81 -0.90 12.37
CA ALA A 155 2.39 -2.23 12.56
C ALA A 155 1.29 -3.28 12.74
N GLY A 156 1.60 -4.55 12.49
CA GLY A 156 0.71 -5.64 12.89
C GLY A 156 0.63 -5.76 14.42
N GLY A 157 -0.50 -6.28 14.89
CA GLY A 157 -0.73 -6.56 16.31
C GLY A 157 0.02 -7.81 16.81
N ASN A 158 -0.49 -8.38 17.91
CA ASN A 158 0.02 -9.66 18.42
C ASN A 158 -0.35 -10.81 17.47
N ALA A 159 0.50 -11.84 17.42
CA ALA A 159 0.25 -13.02 16.61
C ALA A 159 -1.03 -13.75 17.06
N GLU A 160 -1.93 -14.00 16.11
CA GLU A 160 -3.16 -14.79 16.27
C GLU A 160 -3.20 -15.99 15.32
N SER A 161 -2.38 -16.00 14.26
CA SER A 161 -2.22 -17.13 13.35
C SER A 161 -0.78 -17.32 12.86
N LEU A 162 -0.51 -18.51 12.33
CA LEU A 162 0.68 -18.79 11.54
C LEU A 162 0.27 -19.05 10.08
N SER A 163 1.18 -18.81 9.15
CA SER A 163 1.03 -19.27 7.76
C SER A 163 2.38 -19.68 7.17
N ALA A 164 2.35 -20.54 6.14
CA ALA A 164 3.53 -20.96 5.39
C ALA A 164 3.29 -20.90 3.89
N ILE A 165 4.31 -20.49 3.14
CA ILE A 165 4.29 -20.43 1.68
C ILE A 165 5.52 -21.16 1.14
N ALA A 166 5.27 -22.12 0.25
CA ALA A 166 6.28 -22.83 -0.51
C ALA A 166 5.90 -22.83 -2.01
N PRO A 167 6.85 -23.02 -2.94
CA PRO A 167 6.51 -23.19 -4.35
C PRO A 167 5.54 -24.36 -4.54
N SER A 168 4.51 -24.17 -5.38
CA SER A 168 3.49 -25.20 -5.57
C SER A 168 3.97 -26.40 -6.39
N ASP A 169 4.96 -26.24 -7.27
CA ASP A 169 5.63 -27.36 -7.96
C ASP A 169 7.10 -27.42 -7.53
N ILE A 170 7.48 -28.52 -6.89
CA ILE A 170 8.82 -28.77 -6.35
C ILE A 170 9.38 -30.06 -6.96
N GLU A 171 10.66 -30.04 -7.30
CA GLU A 171 11.40 -31.22 -7.75
C GLU A 171 12.10 -31.89 -6.57
N VAL A 172 12.04 -33.22 -6.49
CA VAL A 172 12.72 -34.00 -5.45
C VAL A 172 14.23 -33.72 -5.50
N GLY A 173 14.82 -33.44 -4.33
CA GLY A 173 16.25 -33.14 -4.20
C GLY A 173 16.64 -31.71 -4.57
N SER A 174 15.75 -30.94 -5.20
CA SER A 174 15.99 -29.53 -5.52
C SER A 174 15.68 -28.64 -4.33
N SER A 175 16.51 -27.60 -4.16
CA SER A 175 16.33 -26.63 -3.09
C SER A 175 15.21 -25.64 -3.42
N PHE A 176 14.43 -25.28 -2.41
CA PHE A 176 13.43 -24.22 -2.47
C PHE A 176 13.49 -23.35 -1.21
N ALA A 177 12.75 -22.24 -1.22
CA ALA A 177 12.56 -21.39 -0.07
C ALA A 177 11.18 -21.59 0.55
N LEU A 178 11.15 -21.70 1.87
CA LEU A 178 9.94 -21.76 2.69
C LEU A 178 9.79 -20.44 3.44
N LEU A 179 8.67 -19.75 3.27
CA LEU A 179 8.34 -18.55 4.02
C LEU A 179 7.39 -18.92 5.16
N LEU A 180 7.74 -18.58 6.40
CA LEU A 180 6.88 -18.70 7.57
C LEU A 180 6.45 -17.31 8.00
N LYS A 181 5.18 -17.16 8.40
CA LYS A 181 4.66 -15.89 8.91
C LYS A 181 3.92 -16.10 10.20
N ALA A 182 4.15 -15.23 11.16
CA ALA A 182 3.28 -14.99 12.29
C ALA A 182 2.43 -13.75 11.97
N GLU A 183 1.12 -13.91 12.05
CA GLU A 183 0.16 -12.93 11.56
C GLU A 183 -0.76 -12.47 12.68
N ASP A 184 -1.08 -11.18 12.70
CA ASP A 184 -2.16 -10.67 13.54
C ASP A 184 -3.54 -11.10 12.98
N ARG A 185 -4.61 -10.72 13.68
CA ARG A 185 -5.99 -11.06 13.28
C ARG A 185 -6.42 -10.59 11.88
N TRP A 186 -5.67 -9.66 11.28
CA TRP A 186 -5.94 -9.09 9.97
C TRP A 186 -5.00 -9.63 8.88
N GLY A 187 -4.06 -10.51 9.24
CA GLY A 187 -3.06 -11.06 8.31
C GLY A 187 -1.79 -10.22 8.19
N ASN A 188 -1.60 -9.19 9.02
CA ASN A 188 -0.38 -8.38 9.01
C ASN A 188 0.76 -9.11 9.73
N PRO A 189 2.03 -8.86 9.39
CA PRO A 189 3.17 -9.35 10.15
C PRO A 189 3.09 -8.98 11.63
N ALA A 190 3.07 -9.99 12.50
CA ALA A 190 3.15 -9.80 13.95
C ALA A 190 4.61 -9.61 14.37
N GLU A 191 5.14 -8.39 14.17
CA GLU A 191 6.59 -8.09 14.25
C GLU A 191 7.25 -8.37 15.61
N ARG A 192 6.43 -8.44 16.66
CA ARG A 192 6.87 -8.75 18.03
C ARG A 192 6.83 -10.24 18.38
N TYR A 193 6.43 -11.09 17.44
CA TYR A 193 6.39 -12.53 17.67
C TYR A 193 7.81 -13.08 17.86
N ARG A 194 7.98 -13.91 18.90
CA ARG A 194 9.25 -14.54 19.31
C ARG A 194 9.06 -16.02 19.66
N GLY A 195 8.00 -16.63 19.14
CA GLY A 195 7.68 -18.03 19.40
C GLY A 195 8.64 -18.97 18.68
N THR A 196 8.60 -20.24 19.07
CA THR A 196 9.32 -21.32 18.40
C THR A 196 8.32 -22.16 17.62
N VAL A 197 8.53 -22.26 16.31
CA VAL A 197 7.67 -23.02 15.39
C VAL A 197 8.34 -24.33 15.03
N GLU A 198 7.66 -25.44 15.34
CA GLU A 198 7.99 -26.76 14.79
C GLU A 198 7.42 -26.88 13.38
N VAL A 199 8.27 -27.29 12.43
CA VAL A 199 7.94 -27.42 11.01
C VAL A 199 8.08 -28.87 10.59
N SER A 200 7.06 -29.46 9.98
CA SER A 200 7.12 -30.87 9.58
C SER A 200 6.38 -31.18 8.28
N ALA A 201 6.94 -32.11 7.51
CA ALA A 201 6.29 -32.80 6.42
C ALA A 201 7.07 -34.08 6.08
N PRO A 202 6.42 -35.13 5.55
CA PRO A 202 7.13 -36.31 5.05
C PRO A 202 8.23 -35.94 4.04
N GLY A 203 9.46 -36.41 4.28
CA GLY A 203 10.59 -36.19 3.40
C GLY A 203 11.22 -34.78 3.44
N LEU A 204 10.68 -33.83 4.21
CA LEU A 204 11.20 -32.46 4.32
C LEU A 204 12.48 -32.41 5.17
N ILE A 205 13.50 -31.74 4.65
CA ILE A 205 14.72 -31.38 5.36
C ILE A 205 14.88 -29.86 5.30
N LEU A 206 15.06 -29.25 6.47
CA LEU A 206 15.38 -27.83 6.64
C LEU A 206 16.84 -27.67 7.09
N PRO A 207 17.55 -26.63 6.64
CA PRO A 207 18.97 -26.43 6.96
C PRO A 207 19.24 -26.22 8.45
N ASP A 208 18.33 -25.51 9.14
CA ASP A 208 18.48 -25.14 10.56
C ASP A 208 17.77 -26.13 11.50
N GLY A 209 17.33 -27.27 10.98
CA GLY A 209 16.45 -28.19 11.70
C GLY A 209 14.98 -27.78 11.64
N ASN A 210 14.14 -28.53 12.34
CA ASN A 210 12.69 -28.39 12.28
C ASN A 210 12.10 -27.47 13.37
N SER A 211 12.89 -27.09 14.38
CA SER A 211 12.48 -26.23 15.48
C SER A 211 13.08 -24.84 15.29
N LEU A 212 12.25 -23.86 14.90
CA LEU A 212 12.69 -22.55 14.44
C LEU A 212 12.20 -21.44 15.37
N ALA A 213 13.11 -20.78 16.09
CA ALA A 213 12.80 -19.70 17.01
C ALA A 213 12.82 -18.34 16.32
N PHE A 214 11.69 -17.63 16.30
CA PHE A 214 11.60 -16.28 15.73
C PHE A 214 12.36 -15.25 16.58
N ASP A 215 13.06 -14.32 15.92
CA ASP A 215 13.76 -13.22 16.57
C ASP A 215 13.27 -11.84 16.10
N GLU A 216 14.04 -10.79 16.40
CA GLU A 216 13.68 -9.41 16.03
C GLU A 216 13.89 -9.13 14.55
N GLU A 217 14.87 -9.78 13.92
CA GLU A 217 15.21 -9.60 12.50
C GLU A 217 14.13 -10.22 11.60
N ASP A 218 13.49 -11.29 12.06
CA ASP A 218 12.35 -11.90 11.35
C ASP A 218 11.17 -10.92 11.22
N ALA A 219 10.95 -10.02 12.17
CA ALA A 219 9.80 -9.10 12.16
C ALA A 219 8.46 -9.80 11.81
N GLY A 220 8.24 -11.02 12.34
CA GLY A 220 7.03 -11.81 12.08
C GLY A 220 7.02 -12.56 10.74
N VAL A 221 8.06 -12.45 9.92
CA VAL A 221 8.22 -13.13 8.64
C VAL A 221 9.61 -13.76 8.52
N ARG A 222 9.68 -15.09 8.56
CA ARG A 222 10.95 -15.83 8.48
C ARG A 222 11.06 -16.58 7.18
N ARG A 223 12.08 -16.25 6.39
CA ARG A 223 12.42 -16.98 5.16
C ARG A 223 13.50 -18.02 5.45
N ILE A 224 13.26 -19.25 5.00
CA ILE A 224 14.19 -20.37 5.08
C ILE A 224 14.56 -20.78 3.67
N ASP A 225 15.71 -20.34 3.20
CA ASP A 225 16.29 -20.85 1.95
C ASP A 225 16.93 -22.21 2.19
N GLY A 226 17.10 -23.05 1.16
CA GLY A 226 17.78 -24.34 1.32
C GLY A 226 16.90 -25.51 1.76
N ALA A 227 15.58 -25.33 1.86
CA ALA A 227 14.67 -26.44 2.13
C ALA A 227 14.67 -27.45 0.98
N VAL A 228 14.56 -28.75 1.29
CA VAL A 228 14.59 -29.85 0.29
C VAL A 228 13.61 -30.93 0.68
N PHE A 229 12.90 -31.49 -0.31
CA PHE A 229 12.19 -32.76 -0.17
C PHE A 229 13.03 -33.91 -0.72
N THR A 230 13.22 -34.95 0.08
CA THR A 230 13.98 -36.15 -0.30
C THR A 230 13.13 -37.23 -0.97
N GLU A 231 11.81 -37.13 -0.84
CA GLU A 231 10.84 -38.02 -1.47
C GLU A 231 9.58 -37.24 -1.84
N ALA A 232 8.79 -37.80 -2.75
CA ALA A 232 7.44 -37.32 -3.00
C ALA A 232 6.49 -37.84 -1.90
N GLY A 233 5.36 -37.16 -1.72
CA GLY A 233 4.26 -37.66 -0.86
C GLY A 233 3.68 -36.61 0.07
N ALA A 234 4.47 -35.63 0.50
CA ALA A 234 3.92 -34.46 1.18
C ALA A 234 3.05 -33.64 0.22
N THR A 235 1.94 -33.14 0.74
CA THR A 235 1.02 -32.24 0.02
C THR A 235 0.91 -30.87 0.67
N ARG A 236 1.40 -30.74 1.91
CA ARG A 236 1.49 -29.54 2.74
C ARG A 236 2.69 -29.66 3.67
N ILE A 237 3.09 -28.52 4.25
CA ILE A 237 4.04 -28.41 5.35
C ILE A 237 3.29 -27.88 6.57
N ASP A 238 3.36 -28.59 7.68
CA ASP A 238 2.64 -28.27 8.92
C ASP A 238 3.52 -27.47 9.88
N LEU A 239 2.91 -26.49 10.55
CA LEU A 239 3.52 -25.59 11.52
C LEU A 239 2.82 -25.75 12.88
N GLU A 240 3.60 -25.77 13.96
CA GLU A 240 3.07 -25.76 15.33
C GLU A 240 3.94 -24.92 16.27
N ASP A 241 3.33 -23.94 16.93
CA ASP A 241 3.85 -23.32 18.14
C ASP A 241 2.95 -23.72 19.31
N ALA A 242 3.35 -24.79 19.99
CA ALA A 242 2.59 -25.35 21.11
C ALA A 242 2.53 -24.40 22.34
N GLN A 243 3.50 -23.50 22.50
CA GLN A 243 3.55 -22.59 23.66
C GLN A 243 2.50 -21.49 23.53
N ASN A 244 2.29 -20.99 22.31
CA ASN A 244 1.29 -19.98 22.02
C ASN A 244 -0.04 -20.56 21.50
N GLY A 245 -0.12 -21.88 21.29
CA GLY A 245 -1.32 -22.57 20.81
C GLY A 245 -1.65 -22.25 19.35
N LEU A 246 -0.63 -21.96 18.54
CA LEU A 246 -0.79 -21.62 17.12
C LEU A 246 -0.43 -22.83 16.26
N SER A 247 -1.21 -23.07 15.21
CA SER A 247 -0.92 -24.12 14.22
C SER A 247 -1.45 -23.72 12.85
N ALA A 248 -0.79 -24.20 11.79
CA ALA A 248 -1.16 -23.92 10.41
C ALA A 248 -0.59 -24.98 9.46
N SER A 249 -1.02 -24.93 8.20
CA SER A 249 -0.41 -25.69 7.11
C SER A 249 -0.14 -24.77 5.92
N SER A 250 0.88 -25.07 5.13
CA SER A 250 1.27 -24.29 3.96
C SER A 250 0.18 -24.25 2.87
N ASN A 251 0.44 -23.58 1.74
CA ASN A 251 -0.26 -23.85 0.47
C ASN A 251 -0.03 -25.30 -0.02
N GLN A 252 -0.82 -25.76 -0.99
CA GLN A 252 -0.61 -27.08 -1.60
C GLN A 252 0.72 -27.13 -2.36
N VAL A 253 1.47 -28.20 -2.12
CA VAL A 253 2.70 -28.53 -2.85
C VAL A 253 2.54 -29.82 -3.63
N ARG A 254 3.09 -29.84 -4.84
CA ARG A 254 3.23 -31.02 -5.69
C ARG A 254 4.71 -31.31 -5.83
N ILE A 255 5.13 -32.44 -5.26
CA ILE A 255 6.52 -32.88 -5.31
C ILE A 255 6.66 -33.95 -6.39
N THR A 256 7.57 -33.73 -7.34
CA THR A 256 7.74 -34.56 -8.55
C THR A 256 9.21 -34.89 -8.79
N GLN A 257 9.48 -35.98 -9.52
CA GLN A 257 10.84 -36.30 -9.96
C GLN A 257 11.33 -35.37 -11.08
N GLU A 258 10.40 -34.86 -11.88
CA GLU A 258 10.65 -33.90 -12.96
C GLU A 258 9.52 -32.87 -12.93
N LEU A 259 9.89 -31.59 -13.02
CA LEU A 259 8.92 -30.49 -13.02
C LEU A 259 8.02 -30.52 -14.28
N PRO A 260 6.76 -30.04 -14.17
CA PRO A 260 5.93 -29.84 -15.35
C PRO A 260 6.52 -28.75 -16.26
N ALA A 261 6.23 -28.84 -17.57
CA ALA A 261 6.68 -27.85 -18.55
C ALA A 261 6.20 -26.42 -18.24
N LEU A 262 5.03 -26.29 -17.61
CA LEU A 262 4.50 -25.04 -17.06
C LEU A 262 4.30 -25.24 -15.57
N LYS A 263 4.96 -24.41 -14.76
CA LYS A 263 4.85 -24.40 -13.31
C LYS A 263 3.72 -23.48 -12.87
N LEU A 264 3.17 -23.74 -11.69
CA LEU A 264 2.29 -22.81 -11.00
C LEU A 264 3.11 -21.73 -10.29
N PHE A 265 2.74 -20.47 -10.52
CA PHE A 265 3.26 -19.29 -9.84
C PHE A 265 2.09 -18.49 -9.28
N TRP A 266 2.30 -17.82 -8.16
CA TRP A 266 1.30 -17.02 -7.45
C TRP A 266 1.69 -15.56 -7.50
N GLY A 267 0.75 -14.71 -7.88
CA GLY A 267 1.01 -13.28 -7.98
C GLY A 267 -0.26 -12.47 -7.97
N ASP A 268 -0.08 -11.17 -7.80
CA ASP A 268 -1.13 -10.17 -7.84
C ASP A 268 -0.86 -9.23 -9.03
N PRO A 269 -1.41 -9.55 -10.22
CA PRO A 269 -1.12 -8.78 -11.42
C PRO A 269 -1.81 -7.41 -11.40
N HIS A 270 -2.86 -7.21 -10.61
CA HIS A 270 -3.61 -5.96 -10.55
C HIS A 270 -3.71 -5.42 -9.12
N SER A 271 -2.63 -4.77 -8.67
CA SER A 271 -2.59 -4.09 -7.38
C SER A 271 -1.76 -2.80 -7.45
N GLY A 272 -1.38 -2.23 -6.29
CA GLY A 272 -0.52 -1.05 -6.27
C GLY A 272 -1.25 0.27 -6.60
N GLN A 273 -2.45 0.50 -6.06
CA GLN A 273 -3.20 1.75 -6.27
C GLN A 273 -2.74 2.92 -5.36
N ILE A 274 -1.52 2.88 -4.83
CA ILE A 274 -0.98 3.91 -3.92
C ILE A 274 -0.68 5.17 -4.73
N ALA A 275 -1.16 6.34 -4.32
CA ALA A 275 -0.99 7.57 -5.09
C ALA A 275 0.45 8.13 -5.08
N ASP A 276 1.18 7.93 -3.99
CA ASP A 276 2.55 8.45 -3.82
C ASP A 276 3.59 7.47 -4.38
N ALA A 277 4.20 7.85 -5.50
CA ALA A 277 5.20 7.04 -6.19
C ALA A 277 6.43 6.71 -5.34
N SER A 278 6.73 7.51 -4.30
CA SER A 278 7.82 7.20 -3.38
C SER A 278 7.58 5.94 -2.54
N LYS A 279 6.33 5.43 -2.50
CA LYS A 279 5.93 4.20 -1.80
C LYS A 279 5.92 2.95 -2.67
N ILE A 280 6.20 3.05 -3.97
CA ILE A 280 6.18 1.89 -4.88
C ILE A 280 7.17 0.80 -4.41
N GLY A 281 8.34 1.20 -3.90
CA GLY A 281 9.31 0.25 -3.33
C GLY A 281 8.79 -0.47 -2.08
N ASP A 282 8.00 0.20 -1.23
CA ASP A 282 7.39 -0.43 -0.05
C ASP A 282 6.36 -1.49 -0.47
N TYR A 283 5.57 -1.19 -1.52
CA TYR A 283 4.63 -2.14 -2.11
C TYR A 283 5.34 -3.40 -2.64
N PHE A 284 6.41 -3.25 -3.44
CA PHE A 284 7.15 -4.41 -3.96
C PHE A 284 7.89 -5.17 -2.85
N THR A 285 8.38 -4.48 -1.82
CA THR A 285 8.96 -5.13 -0.63
C THR A 285 7.92 -6.00 0.06
N TYR A 286 6.72 -5.48 0.28
CA TYR A 286 5.65 -6.25 0.91
C TYR A 286 5.22 -7.44 0.04
N ALA A 287 5.01 -7.23 -1.27
CA ALA A 287 4.64 -8.29 -2.20
C ALA A 287 5.65 -9.44 -2.22
N LYS A 288 6.95 -9.11 -2.28
CA LYS A 288 8.05 -10.06 -2.37
C LYS A 288 8.38 -10.74 -1.04
N GLU A 289 8.62 -9.95 -0.01
CA GLU A 289 9.23 -10.44 1.24
C GLU A 289 8.17 -10.85 2.27
N VAL A 290 6.98 -10.21 2.27
CA VAL A 290 5.92 -10.49 3.25
C VAL A 290 4.86 -11.43 2.68
N SER A 291 4.33 -11.13 1.49
CA SER A 291 3.29 -11.94 0.85
C SER A 291 3.85 -13.18 0.15
N GLY A 292 5.16 -13.23 -0.10
CA GLY A 292 5.81 -14.36 -0.76
C GLY A 292 5.32 -14.60 -2.19
N LEU A 293 4.92 -13.53 -2.90
CA LEU A 293 4.47 -13.62 -4.29
C LEU A 293 5.66 -13.89 -5.23
N ASP A 294 5.40 -14.62 -6.31
CA ASP A 294 6.34 -14.86 -7.40
C ASP A 294 6.38 -13.68 -8.39
N PHE A 295 5.26 -12.97 -8.53
CA PHE A 295 5.14 -11.78 -9.38
C PHE A 295 4.07 -10.82 -8.87
N ALA A 296 4.18 -9.54 -9.22
CA ALA A 296 3.18 -8.53 -8.89
C ALA A 296 3.15 -7.40 -9.94
N GLY A 297 1.99 -6.81 -10.19
CA GLY A 297 1.83 -5.65 -11.06
C GLY A 297 1.38 -4.42 -10.28
N TYR A 298 2.15 -3.34 -10.36
CA TYR A 298 1.71 -2.01 -9.94
C TYR A 298 0.92 -1.39 -11.10
N GLN A 299 -0.41 -1.53 -11.09
CA GLN A 299 -1.28 -1.16 -12.21
C GLN A 299 -2.09 0.09 -11.88
N ARG A 300 -1.41 1.19 -11.55
CA ARG A 300 -2.10 2.45 -11.25
C ARG A 300 -2.90 2.94 -12.46
N ASN A 301 -4.10 3.50 -12.21
CA ASN A 301 -4.88 4.16 -13.24
C ASN A 301 -4.06 5.24 -13.96
N ASP A 302 -4.02 5.17 -15.30
CA ASP A 302 -3.37 6.17 -16.15
C ASP A 302 -3.90 7.60 -15.94
N SER A 303 -5.16 7.73 -15.52
CA SER A 303 -5.83 8.98 -15.17
C SER A 303 -5.34 9.63 -13.88
N ALA A 304 -4.55 8.91 -13.07
CA ALA A 304 -4.02 9.39 -11.81
C ALA A 304 -2.53 9.02 -11.62
N HIS A 305 -1.84 8.75 -12.74
CA HIS A 305 -0.42 8.38 -12.75
C HIS A 305 0.34 9.21 -13.78
N SER A 306 1.13 10.16 -13.29
CA SER A 306 1.92 11.05 -14.15
C SER A 306 3.05 10.28 -14.85
N THR A 307 3.60 10.83 -15.94
CA THR A 307 4.77 10.19 -16.57
C THR A 307 5.98 10.17 -15.64
N ASP A 308 6.15 11.19 -14.80
CA ASP A 308 7.26 11.24 -13.85
C ASP A 308 7.11 10.18 -12.75
N ASP A 309 5.89 9.93 -12.28
CA ASP A 309 5.61 8.82 -11.34
C ASP A 309 5.78 7.46 -12.02
N TYR A 310 5.41 7.33 -13.29
CA TYR A 310 5.63 6.11 -14.08
C TYR A 310 7.13 5.82 -14.28
N ASP A 311 7.95 6.86 -14.46
CA ASP A 311 9.41 6.69 -14.51
C ASP A 311 9.95 6.17 -13.15
N VAL A 312 9.40 6.64 -12.03
CA VAL A 312 9.71 6.08 -10.69
C VAL A 312 9.26 4.63 -10.58
N GLN A 313 8.06 4.30 -11.07
CA GLN A 313 7.58 2.92 -11.15
C GLN A 313 8.57 2.03 -11.90
N GLN A 314 8.99 2.42 -13.11
CA GLN A 314 9.94 1.66 -13.92
C GLN A 314 11.29 1.45 -13.20
N VAL A 315 11.78 2.46 -12.46
CA VAL A 315 12.99 2.33 -11.64
C VAL A 315 12.80 1.27 -10.54
N GLN A 316 11.68 1.30 -9.83
CA GLN A 316 11.39 0.33 -8.77
C GLN A 316 11.18 -1.08 -9.33
N GLU A 317 10.42 -1.24 -10.40
CA GLU A 317 10.20 -2.54 -11.05
C GLU A 317 11.52 -3.19 -11.48
N LYS A 318 12.44 -2.42 -12.08
CA LYS A 318 13.79 -2.91 -12.43
C LYS A 318 14.61 -3.28 -11.19
N ALA A 319 14.50 -2.52 -10.10
CA ALA A 319 15.23 -2.78 -8.86
C ALA A 319 14.77 -4.06 -8.15
N PHE A 320 13.48 -4.40 -8.25
CA PHE A 320 12.90 -5.60 -7.62
C PHE A 320 12.89 -6.83 -8.53
N HIS A 321 13.15 -6.67 -9.83
CA HIS A 321 13.20 -7.78 -10.78
C HIS A 321 14.36 -8.74 -10.49
N GLU A 322 14.03 -9.92 -9.96
CA GLU A 322 14.96 -10.97 -9.59
C GLU A 322 14.46 -12.30 -10.18
N PRO A 323 14.82 -12.63 -11.44
CA PRO A 323 14.38 -13.85 -12.10
C PRO A 323 14.61 -15.11 -11.26
N GLY A 324 13.56 -15.92 -11.13
CA GLY A 324 13.57 -17.12 -10.29
C GLY A 324 13.17 -16.88 -8.82
N ARG A 325 12.97 -15.62 -8.40
CA ARG A 325 12.45 -15.26 -7.08
C ARG A 325 11.26 -14.32 -7.14
N PHE A 326 11.35 -13.22 -7.88
CA PHE A 326 10.29 -12.22 -7.96
C PHE A 326 10.32 -11.44 -9.28
N VAL A 327 9.17 -11.31 -9.94
CA VAL A 327 9.05 -10.60 -11.21
C VAL A 327 7.97 -9.52 -11.11
N PRO A 328 8.35 -8.23 -11.09
CA PRO A 328 7.40 -7.15 -11.35
C PRO A 328 6.87 -7.24 -12.79
N LEU A 329 5.56 -7.01 -12.97
CA LEU A 329 4.90 -6.92 -14.28
C LEU A 329 4.79 -5.44 -14.67
N PRO A 330 5.69 -4.91 -15.52
CA PRO A 330 5.61 -3.52 -15.96
C PRO A 330 4.32 -3.27 -16.70
N GLY A 331 3.64 -2.18 -16.37
CA GLY A 331 2.31 -1.93 -16.89
C GLY A 331 1.57 -0.80 -16.21
N PHE A 332 0.31 -0.65 -16.57
CA PHE A 332 -0.60 0.35 -16.02
C PHE A 332 -2.05 -0.04 -16.31
N GLU A 333 -2.99 0.52 -15.54
CA GLU A 333 -4.42 0.36 -15.81
C GLU A 333 -4.89 1.48 -16.75
N TRP A 334 -5.16 1.13 -18.01
CA TRP A 334 -5.80 2.03 -18.97
C TRP A 334 -7.25 2.28 -18.55
N SER A 335 -7.59 3.50 -18.17
CA SER A 335 -8.82 3.80 -17.41
C SER A 335 -9.86 4.52 -18.28
N GLY A 336 -10.19 3.93 -19.42
CA GLY A 336 -11.22 4.45 -20.32
C GLY A 336 -12.62 4.38 -19.71
N ASN A 337 -13.46 5.37 -19.99
CA ASN A 337 -14.86 5.25 -19.58
C ASN A 337 -15.60 4.12 -20.32
N LEU A 338 -16.79 3.75 -19.84
CA LEU A 338 -17.56 2.64 -20.45
C LEU A 338 -17.80 2.84 -21.96
N ALA A 339 -18.05 4.08 -22.42
CA ALA A 339 -18.24 4.38 -23.85
C ALA A 339 -16.96 4.26 -24.69
N ALA A 340 -15.79 4.34 -24.06
CA ALA A 340 -14.48 4.11 -24.65
C ALA A 340 -14.02 2.65 -24.50
N GLY A 341 -14.79 1.80 -23.82
CA GLY A 341 -14.51 0.37 -23.63
C GLY A 341 -14.24 -0.06 -22.20
N GLY A 342 -14.18 0.86 -21.22
CA GLY A 342 -13.92 0.52 -19.82
C GLY A 342 -12.45 0.23 -19.51
N HIS A 343 -12.18 -0.09 -18.24
CA HIS A 343 -10.81 -0.26 -17.75
C HIS A 343 -10.13 -1.54 -18.26
N HIS A 344 -8.83 -1.46 -18.56
CA HIS A 344 -8.01 -2.58 -19.02
C HIS A 344 -6.60 -2.50 -18.42
N ASN A 345 -6.13 -3.57 -17.79
CA ASN A 345 -4.74 -3.66 -17.35
C ASN A 345 -3.83 -4.00 -18.53
N VAL A 346 -2.77 -3.20 -18.73
CA VAL A 346 -1.80 -3.38 -19.81
C VAL A 346 -0.48 -3.84 -19.21
N TYR A 347 0.00 -5.00 -19.65
CA TYR A 347 1.24 -5.63 -19.18
C TYR A 347 2.26 -5.72 -20.31
N PHE A 348 3.51 -5.41 -19.97
CA PHE A 348 4.63 -5.45 -20.89
C PHE A 348 5.58 -6.60 -20.58
N SER A 349 6.16 -7.21 -21.61
CA SER A 349 7.22 -8.22 -21.45
C SER A 349 8.59 -7.64 -21.08
N ARG A 350 8.74 -6.31 -21.14
CA ARG A 350 9.98 -5.58 -20.89
C ARG A 350 9.67 -4.20 -20.29
N PHE A 351 10.63 -3.68 -19.54
CA PHE A 351 10.58 -2.35 -18.93
C PHE A 351 10.75 -1.23 -19.95
N ASP A 352 10.53 0.00 -19.50
CA ASP A 352 10.77 1.25 -20.21
C ASP A 352 9.93 1.40 -21.50
N LEU A 353 8.75 0.77 -21.54
CA LEU A 353 7.76 1.00 -22.60
C LEU A 353 6.86 2.19 -22.25
N PRO A 354 6.47 3.01 -23.25
CA PRO A 354 5.68 4.20 -22.97
C PRO A 354 4.25 3.83 -22.58
N MET A 355 3.72 4.54 -21.58
CA MET A 355 2.31 4.50 -21.23
C MET A 355 1.49 5.27 -22.28
N LYS A 356 0.53 4.57 -22.92
CA LYS A 356 -0.47 5.19 -23.81
C LYS A 356 -1.79 5.32 -23.08
N ARG A 357 -2.10 6.55 -22.65
CA ARG A 357 -3.24 6.82 -21.77
C ARG A 357 -4.54 6.94 -22.54
N TRP A 358 -5.65 6.95 -21.82
CA TRP A 358 -6.92 7.40 -22.35
C TRP A 358 -7.00 8.92 -22.45
N ASN A 359 -7.45 9.45 -23.58
CA ASN A 359 -7.50 10.91 -23.83
C ASN A 359 -8.66 11.65 -23.12
N GLY A 360 -9.54 10.93 -22.44
CA GLY A 360 -10.66 11.49 -21.67
C GLY A 360 -10.34 11.73 -20.20
N ALA A 361 -9.13 11.36 -19.76
CA ALA A 361 -8.62 11.62 -18.41
C ALA A 361 -7.98 13.02 -18.29
N ASP A 362 -7.61 13.40 -17.06
CA ASP A 362 -6.76 14.56 -16.83
C ASP A 362 -5.42 14.40 -17.56
N ARG A 363 -4.90 15.49 -18.13
CA ARG A 363 -3.62 15.48 -18.87
C ARG A 363 -2.44 15.41 -17.90
N LEU A 364 -2.15 14.21 -17.42
CA LEU A 364 -1.01 13.90 -16.54
C LEU A 364 0.24 13.43 -17.31
N GLY A 365 0.11 13.24 -18.62
CA GLY A 365 1.23 12.97 -19.52
C GLY A 365 2.05 14.22 -19.85
N ARG A 366 3.24 14.00 -20.40
CA ARG A 366 4.08 15.09 -20.92
C ARG A 366 3.44 15.72 -22.17
N PRO A 367 3.69 17.01 -22.48
CA PRO A 367 3.00 17.70 -23.57
C PRO A 367 3.15 17.08 -24.97
N ASP A 368 4.19 16.28 -25.20
CA ASP A 368 4.50 15.60 -26.46
C ASP A 368 3.94 14.17 -26.55
N GLU A 369 3.34 13.67 -25.48
CA GLU A 369 2.70 12.35 -25.46
C GLU A 369 1.34 12.38 -26.18
N THR A 370 0.99 11.25 -26.79
CA THR A 370 -0.28 11.06 -27.49
C THR A 370 -1.12 10.02 -26.78
N ASP A 371 -2.36 10.38 -26.47
CA ASP A 371 -3.32 9.51 -25.81
C ASP A 371 -4.31 8.89 -26.81
N LEU A 372 -4.94 7.80 -26.41
CA LEU A 372 -5.83 6.96 -27.22
C LEU A 372 -7.30 7.21 -26.84
N PRO A 373 -8.22 7.34 -27.80
CA PRO A 373 -9.62 7.68 -27.50
C PRO A 373 -10.49 6.49 -27.07
N HIS A 374 -10.18 5.28 -27.52
CA HIS A 374 -11.00 4.09 -27.30
C HIS A 374 -10.12 2.84 -27.14
N VAL A 375 -10.62 1.81 -26.47
CA VAL A 375 -9.94 0.52 -26.31
C VAL A 375 -9.57 -0.13 -27.66
N ARG A 376 -10.31 0.14 -28.74
CA ARG A 376 -9.94 -0.37 -30.08
C ARG A 376 -8.63 0.25 -30.59
N ASP A 377 -8.40 1.53 -30.29
CA ASP A 377 -7.14 2.19 -30.61
C ASP A 377 -6.01 1.68 -29.70
N LEU A 378 -6.31 1.34 -28.44
CA LEU A 378 -5.39 0.63 -27.53
C LEU A 378 -4.97 -0.73 -28.12
N HIS A 379 -5.94 -1.53 -28.56
CA HIS A 379 -5.68 -2.81 -29.21
C HIS A 379 -4.86 -2.64 -30.47
N ASP A 380 -5.24 -1.72 -31.36
CA ASP A 380 -4.51 -1.48 -32.61
C ASP A 380 -3.08 -0.99 -32.38
N TYR A 381 -2.84 -0.21 -31.33
CA TYR A 381 -1.50 0.27 -30.97
C TYR A 381 -0.59 -0.88 -30.49
N TYR A 382 -1.11 -1.80 -29.67
CA TYR A 382 -0.33 -2.91 -29.10
C TYR A 382 -0.41 -4.21 -29.91
N ARG A 383 -1.19 -4.25 -30.99
CA ARG A 383 -1.32 -5.46 -31.82
C ARG A 383 0.03 -5.87 -32.40
N GLY A 384 0.42 -7.11 -32.16
CA GLY A 384 1.69 -7.66 -32.66
C GLY A 384 2.91 -7.23 -31.85
N THR A 385 2.74 -6.60 -30.69
CA THR A 385 3.79 -6.43 -29.69
C THR A 385 3.71 -7.52 -28.63
N ASP A 386 4.73 -7.61 -27.78
CA ASP A 386 4.77 -8.52 -26.62
C ASP A 386 4.02 -7.91 -25.43
N THR A 387 2.75 -7.56 -25.66
CA THR A 387 1.86 -6.93 -24.67
C THR A 387 0.70 -7.87 -24.38
N VAL A 388 0.37 -8.01 -23.10
CA VAL A 388 -0.85 -8.68 -22.64
C VAL A 388 -1.78 -7.62 -22.09
N ILE A 389 -3.06 -7.71 -22.42
CA ILE A 389 -4.11 -6.84 -21.90
C ILE A 389 -5.11 -7.71 -21.16
N THR A 390 -5.58 -7.29 -19.99
CA THR A 390 -6.63 -8.00 -19.26
C THR A 390 -7.79 -7.04 -19.01
N PRO A 391 -9.01 -7.33 -19.49
CA PRO A 391 -10.19 -6.54 -19.17
C PRO A 391 -10.44 -6.55 -17.65
N HIS A 392 -10.65 -5.37 -17.07
CA HIS A 392 -10.87 -5.14 -15.64
C HIS A 392 -12.37 -5.22 -15.28
N VAL A 393 -12.71 -5.71 -14.08
CA VAL A 393 -14.11 -5.86 -13.61
C VAL A 393 -14.51 -4.91 -12.48
N GLY A 394 -13.56 -4.32 -11.75
CA GLY A 394 -13.84 -3.32 -10.73
C GLY A 394 -14.21 -1.95 -11.32
N GLY A 395 -14.74 -1.04 -10.50
CA GLY A 395 -14.97 0.36 -10.89
C GLY A 395 -15.74 0.53 -12.21
N GLN A 396 -15.14 1.21 -13.20
CA GLN A 396 -15.67 1.24 -14.57
C GLN A 396 -15.20 0.00 -15.34
N HIS A 397 -15.94 -1.09 -15.17
CA HIS A 397 -15.65 -2.38 -15.80
C HIS A 397 -15.47 -2.29 -17.32
N ALA A 398 -14.68 -3.21 -17.87
CA ALA A 398 -14.50 -3.38 -19.30
C ALA A 398 -15.81 -3.73 -20.01
N ASP A 399 -16.00 -3.21 -21.23
CA ASP A 399 -17.02 -3.67 -22.16
C ASP A 399 -16.46 -4.81 -23.03
N LEU A 400 -16.84 -6.03 -22.68
CA LEU A 400 -16.38 -7.26 -23.34
C LEU A 400 -16.86 -7.38 -24.80
N GLN A 401 -17.71 -6.47 -25.30
CA GLN A 401 -18.03 -6.39 -26.74
C GLN A 401 -16.83 -5.99 -27.59
N PHE A 402 -15.80 -5.38 -27.00
CA PHE A 402 -14.59 -4.96 -27.70
C PHE A 402 -13.41 -5.95 -27.56
N HIS A 403 -13.65 -7.15 -27.03
CA HIS A 403 -12.60 -8.14 -26.76
C HIS A 403 -11.70 -8.45 -27.97
N ASP A 404 -10.37 -8.42 -27.76
CA ASP A 404 -9.36 -8.83 -28.73
C ASP A 404 -8.60 -10.08 -28.26
N PRO A 405 -8.89 -11.28 -28.80
CA PRO A 405 -8.27 -12.53 -28.33
C PRO A 405 -6.78 -12.63 -28.63
N THR A 406 -6.21 -11.74 -29.45
CA THR A 406 -4.77 -11.72 -29.72
C THR A 406 -3.97 -10.99 -28.66
N LEU A 407 -4.63 -10.14 -27.86
CA LEU A 407 -4.04 -9.36 -26.77
C LEU A 407 -4.58 -9.74 -25.39
N GLU A 408 -5.80 -10.30 -25.34
CA GLU A 408 -6.54 -10.55 -24.11
C GLU A 408 -6.73 -12.05 -23.84
N PRO A 409 -5.70 -12.78 -23.40
CA PRO A 409 -5.80 -14.21 -23.12
C PRO A 409 -6.56 -14.53 -21.83
N ALA A 410 -6.84 -13.53 -20.98
CA ALA A 410 -7.49 -13.68 -19.69
C ALA A 410 -8.41 -12.48 -19.41
N VAL A 411 -9.31 -12.66 -18.45
CA VAL A 411 -10.18 -11.62 -17.91
C VAL A 411 -10.12 -11.68 -16.39
N GLU A 412 -10.13 -10.53 -15.76
CA GLU A 412 -10.25 -10.45 -14.31
C GLU A 412 -11.65 -10.95 -13.90
N VAL A 413 -11.76 -11.71 -12.81
CA VAL A 413 -13.04 -12.29 -12.35
C VAL A 413 -13.50 -11.64 -11.04
N THR A 414 -12.59 -11.01 -10.32
CA THR A 414 -12.83 -10.27 -9.08
C THR A 414 -11.80 -9.16 -8.96
N SER A 415 -12.22 -8.03 -8.40
CA SER A 415 -11.40 -6.86 -8.07
C SER A 415 -11.70 -6.45 -6.64
#